data_AF-A0A960FRK7-F1
#
_entry.id   AF-A0A960FRK7-F1
#
_cell.length_a   1.000
_cell.length_b   1.000
_cell.length_c   1.000
_cell.angle_alpha   90.00
_cell.angle_beta   90.00
_cell.angle_gamma   90.00
#
_symmetry.space_group_name_H-M   'P 1'
#
loop_
_entity.id
_entity.type
_entity.pdbx_description
1 polymer ?
#
loop_
_entity_poly.entity_id
_entity_poly.type
_entity_poly.pdbx_seq_one_letter_code
_entity_poly.pdbx_strand_id
1 'polypeptide(L)'
;MDEHLELLDLAGDVRRLHDAGHVDAAWARMAVLAHLLDRHVRREEAGVFAALREQGDFAEAVVDLETEHATFDEAISDLDRTSPTLRAHLERLFTDLTEHIDKENLGVFPVAVVTLGARGWDIVARAHEESPQR
;
A
#
# COMPACT_ATOMS: atom_id res chain seq x y z
N MET A 1 -4.64 -0.90 9.11
CA MET A 1 -5.67 -1.94 9.40
C MET A 1 -6.89 -1.78 8.52
N ASP A 2 -7.83 -0.86 8.77
CA ASP A 2 -9.06 -0.75 7.95
C ASP A 2 -8.77 -0.47 6.47
N GLU A 3 -7.78 0.39 6.17
CA GLU A 3 -7.38 0.68 4.79
C GLU A 3 -6.67 -0.51 4.11
N HIS A 4 -5.93 -1.34 4.85
CA HIS A 4 -5.29 -2.55 4.28
C HIS A 4 -6.35 -3.56 3.87
N LEU A 5 -7.39 -3.72 4.69
CA LEU A 5 -8.53 -4.58 4.36
C LEU A 5 -9.24 -4.06 3.10
N GLU A 6 -9.45 -2.75 2.99
CA GLU A 6 -10.06 -2.15 1.80
C GLU A 6 -9.22 -2.34 0.54
N LEU A 7 -7.89 -2.18 0.63
CA LEU A 7 -6.96 -2.46 -0.47
C LEU A 7 -7.03 -3.93 -0.92
N LEU A 8 -7.05 -4.87 0.03
CA LEU A 8 -7.15 -6.30 -0.26
C LEU A 8 -8.53 -6.69 -0.84
N ASP A 9 -9.60 -6.07 -0.34
CA ASP A 9 -10.95 -6.27 -0.87
C ASP A 9 -11.06 -5.77 -2.31
N LEU A 10 -10.51 -4.59 -2.61
CA LEU A 10 -10.42 -4.05 -3.97
C LEU A 10 -9.59 -4.95 -4.89
N ALA A 11 -8.45 -5.46 -4.42
CA ALA A 11 -7.62 -6.40 -5.18
C ALA A 11 -8.41 -7.67 -5.51
N GLY A 12 -9.13 -8.21 -4.52
CA GLY A 12 -10.05 -9.33 -4.69
C GLY A 12 -11.17 -9.05 -5.70
N ASP A 13 -11.76 -7.86 -5.68
CA ASP A 13 -12.77 -7.42 -6.64
C ASP A 13 -12.20 -7.34 -8.06
N VAL A 14 -11.03 -6.73 -8.26
CA VAL A 14 -10.38 -6.64 -9.57
C VAL A 14 -10.14 -8.03 -10.14
N ARG A 15 -9.58 -8.95 -9.33
CA ARG A 15 -9.34 -10.34 -9.75
C ARG A 15 -10.64 -11.04 -10.17
N ARG A 16 -11.69 -10.95 -9.36
CA ARG A 16 -12.99 -11.58 -9.66
C ARG A 16 -13.61 -11.03 -10.95
N LEU A 17 -13.60 -9.71 -11.12
CA LEU A 17 -14.16 -9.05 -12.31
C LEU A 17 -13.36 -9.39 -13.57
N HIS A 18 -12.03 -9.40 -13.47
CA HIS A 18 -11.14 -9.78 -14.57
C HIS A 18 -11.38 -11.23 -15.00
N ASP A 19 -11.40 -12.18 -14.07
CA ASP A 19 -11.61 -13.60 -14.36
C ASP A 19 -13.02 -13.90 -14.91
N ALA A 20 -14.02 -13.06 -14.59
CA ALA A 20 -15.36 -13.12 -15.17
C ALA A 20 -15.49 -12.43 -16.55
N GLY A 21 -14.41 -11.82 -17.07
CA GLY A 21 -14.40 -11.10 -18.35
C GLY A 21 -15.02 -9.70 -18.30
N HIS A 22 -15.30 -9.16 -17.12
CA HIS A 22 -15.83 -7.80 -16.93
C HIS A 22 -14.70 -6.76 -16.93
N VAL A 23 -14.00 -6.63 -18.07
CA VAL A 23 -12.76 -5.84 -18.20
C VAL A 23 -12.93 -4.38 -17.77
N ASP A 24 -14.00 -3.69 -18.22
CA ASP A 24 -14.22 -2.28 -17.87
C ASP A 24 -14.48 -2.10 -16.36
N ALA A 25 -15.23 -3.02 -15.76
CA ALA A 25 -15.51 -2.99 -14.32
C ALA A 25 -14.25 -3.29 -13.51
N ALA A 26 -13.42 -4.25 -13.95
CA ALA A 26 -12.14 -4.55 -13.33
C ALA A 26 -11.22 -3.33 -13.35
N TRP A 27 -11.17 -2.60 -14.47
CA TRP A 27 -10.35 -1.38 -14.56
C TRP A 27 -10.88 -0.22 -13.71
N ALA A 28 -12.20 -0.07 -13.61
CA ALA A 28 -12.78 0.91 -12.71
C ALA A 28 -12.40 0.63 -11.26
N ARG A 29 -12.40 -0.65 -10.84
CA ARG A 29 -11.93 -1.03 -9.49
C ARG A 29 -10.42 -0.89 -9.33
N MET A 30 -9.65 -1.19 -10.37
CA MET A 30 -8.20 -0.98 -10.36
C MET A 30 -7.84 0.50 -10.19
N ALA A 31 -8.58 1.42 -10.81
CA ALA A 31 -8.38 2.86 -10.62
C ALA A 31 -8.68 3.31 -9.19
N VAL A 32 -9.71 2.74 -8.56
CA VAL A 32 -10.02 3.00 -7.14
C VAL A 32 -8.91 2.45 -6.24
N LEU A 33 -8.44 1.24 -6.49
CA LEU A 33 -7.32 0.64 -5.77
C LEU A 33 -6.06 1.50 -5.88
N ALA A 34 -5.68 1.90 -7.10
CA ALA A 34 -4.49 2.72 -7.33
C ALA A 34 -4.56 4.07 -6.60
N HIS A 35 -5.73 4.72 -6.61
CA HIS A 35 -5.93 5.97 -5.89
C HIS A 35 -5.83 5.80 -4.37
N LEU A 36 -6.44 4.74 -3.82
CA LEU A 36 -6.36 4.44 -2.40
C LEU A 36 -4.92 4.10 -1.99
N LEU A 37 -4.22 3.32 -2.81
CA LEU A 37 -2.83 2.91 -2.56
C LEU A 37 -1.88 4.11 -2.58
N ASP A 38 -1.96 5.01 -3.56
CA ASP A 38 -1.13 6.23 -3.58
C ASP A 38 -1.34 7.07 -2.31
N ARG A 39 -2.61 7.24 -1.90
CA ARG A 39 -2.93 7.99 -0.68
C ARG A 39 -2.40 7.30 0.57
N HIS A 40 -2.52 5.99 0.64
CA HIS A 40 -2.03 5.13 1.71
C HIS A 40 -0.51 5.28 1.88
N VAL A 41 0.23 5.02 0.80
CA VAL A 41 1.70 5.15 0.70
C VAL A 41 2.17 6.52 1.19
N ARG A 42 1.59 7.60 0.66
CA ARG A 42 1.98 8.98 1.05
C ARG A 42 1.84 9.22 2.54
N ARG A 43 0.80 8.67 3.16
CA ARG A 43 0.53 8.87 4.59
C ARG A 43 1.52 8.11 5.46
N GLU A 44 1.95 6.93 5.03
CA GLU A 44 2.92 6.12 5.77
C GLU A 44 4.33 6.71 5.68
N GLU A 45 4.74 7.09 4.46
CA GLU A 45 6.04 7.71 4.20
C GLU A 45 6.19 9.04 4.95
N ALA A 46 5.17 9.89 4.92
CA ALA A 46 5.16 11.16 5.65
C ALA A 46 4.94 10.99 7.17
N GLY A 47 4.42 9.84 7.60
CA GLY A 47 3.99 9.55 8.95
C GLY A 47 4.90 8.57 9.67
N VAL A 48 4.45 7.32 9.76
CA VAL A 48 5.10 6.29 10.59
C VAL A 48 6.53 5.98 10.12
N PHE A 49 6.80 5.99 8.82
CA PHE A 49 8.15 5.74 8.28
C PHE A 49 9.10 6.91 8.56
N ALA A 50 8.63 8.15 8.37
CA ALA A 50 9.39 9.34 8.76
C ALA A 50 9.70 9.35 10.27
N ALA A 51 8.74 8.99 11.12
CA ALA A 51 8.92 8.93 12.56
C ALA A 51 9.94 7.86 12.99
N LEU A 52 9.88 6.66 12.39
CA LEU A 52 10.84 5.58 12.65
C LEU A 52 12.25 5.97 12.20
N ARG A 53 12.38 6.57 11.00
CA ARG A 53 13.66 7.09 10.51
C ARG A 53 14.29 8.12 11.45
N GLU A 54 13.48 9.04 11.99
CA GLU A 54 13.98 10.07 12.90
C GLU A 54 14.53 9.47 14.22
N GLN A 55 13.97 8.35 14.68
CA GLN A 55 14.49 7.62 15.86
C GLN A 55 15.74 6.79 15.55
N GLY A 56 16.02 6.49 14.29
CA GLY A 56 17.19 5.72 13.85
C GLY A 56 17.03 4.19 13.96
N ASP A 57 15.89 3.72 14.45
CA ASP A 57 15.54 2.30 14.51
C ASP A 57 14.80 1.88 13.21
N PHE A 58 15.00 0.64 12.76
CA PHE A 58 14.29 0.04 11.60
C PHE A 58 14.49 0.74 10.24
N ALA A 59 15.55 1.55 10.09
CA ALA A 59 15.81 2.29 8.85
C ALA A 59 15.90 1.39 7.60
N GLU A 60 16.49 0.19 7.71
CA GLU A 60 16.57 -0.78 6.61
C GLU A 60 15.17 -1.29 6.21
N ALA A 61 14.36 -1.73 7.17
CA ALA A 61 13.00 -2.20 6.90
C ALA A 61 12.13 -1.10 6.28
N VAL A 62 12.29 0.16 6.70
CA VAL A 62 11.58 1.29 6.09
C VAL A 62 12.03 1.51 4.64
N VAL A 63 13.33 1.43 4.35
CA VAL A 63 13.84 1.57 2.97
C VAL A 63 13.30 0.45 2.06
N ASP A 64 13.22 -0.77 2.57
CA ASP A 64 12.67 -1.90 1.82
C ASP A 64 11.17 -1.66 1.49
N LEU A 65 10.37 -1.22 2.46
CA LEU A 65 8.94 -0.94 2.25
C LEU A 65 8.70 0.22 1.27
N GLU A 66 9.49 1.30 1.35
CA GLU A 66 9.40 2.39 0.36
C GLU A 66 9.82 1.95 -1.05
N THR A 67 10.75 1.01 -1.15
CA THR A 67 11.13 0.42 -2.44
C THR A 67 9.97 -0.43 -3.00
N GLU A 68 9.26 -1.15 -2.15
CA GLU A 68 8.06 -1.89 -2.52
C GLU A 68 6.94 -0.93 -2.98
N HIS A 69 6.74 0.20 -2.30
CA HIS A 69 5.81 1.25 -2.74
C HIS A 69 6.11 1.76 -4.15
N ALA A 70 7.37 2.08 -4.44
CA ALA A 70 7.79 2.50 -5.76
C ALA A 70 7.54 1.40 -6.82
N THR A 71 7.80 0.14 -6.45
CA THR A 71 7.54 -1.02 -7.31
C THR A 71 6.05 -1.18 -7.62
N PHE A 72 5.14 -0.90 -6.66
CA PHE A 72 3.71 -0.90 -6.93
C PHE A 72 3.28 0.20 -7.89
N ASP A 73 3.78 1.42 -7.73
CA ASP A 73 3.47 2.54 -8.62
C ASP A 73 3.89 2.23 -10.07
N GLU A 74 5.10 1.68 -10.25
CA GLU A 74 5.60 1.21 -11.54
C GLU A 74 4.73 0.09 -12.11
N ALA A 75 4.46 -0.96 -11.31
CA ALA A 75 3.68 -2.11 -11.74
C ALA A 75 2.25 -1.72 -12.16
N ILE A 76 1.62 -0.77 -11.48
CA ILE A 76 0.29 -0.24 -11.80
C ILE A 76 0.34 0.60 -13.09
N SER A 77 1.36 1.45 -13.23
CA SER A 77 1.54 2.32 -14.40
C SER A 77 1.80 1.52 -15.69
N ASP A 78 2.46 0.36 -15.57
CA ASP A 78 2.77 -0.54 -16.68
C ASP A 78 1.63 -1.49 -17.06
N LEU A 79 0.48 -1.45 -16.38
CA LEU A 79 -0.66 -2.31 -16.70
C LEU A 79 -1.26 -1.97 -18.08
N ASP A 80 -1.20 -2.95 -18.98
CA ASP A 80 -1.85 -2.89 -20.29
C ASP A 80 -3.06 -3.83 -20.35
N ARG A 81 -4.23 -3.25 -20.63
CA ARG A 81 -5.52 -3.94 -20.80
C ARG A 81 -5.51 -5.00 -21.88
N THR A 82 -4.66 -4.84 -22.89
CA THR A 82 -4.60 -5.72 -24.06
C THR A 82 -3.49 -6.75 -23.96
N SER A 83 -2.66 -6.69 -22.91
CA SER A 83 -1.54 -7.58 -22.74
C SER A 83 -2.01 -9.03 -22.50
N PRO A 84 -1.48 -10.02 -23.22
CA PRO A 84 -1.76 -11.43 -22.94
C PRO A 84 -1.21 -11.89 -21.59
N THR A 85 -0.30 -11.14 -20.97
CA THR A 85 0.25 -11.42 -19.64
C THR A 85 -0.42 -10.64 -18.52
N LEU A 86 -1.46 -9.84 -18.81
CA LEU A 86 -2.15 -9.00 -17.83
C LEU A 86 -2.56 -9.78 -16.57
N ARG A 87 -3.15 -10.97 -16.75
CA ARG A 87 -3.56 -11.81 -15.62
C ARG A 87 -2.38 -12.12 -14.67
N ALA A 88 -1.23 -12.50 -15.23
CA ALA A 88 -0.06 -12.83 -14.44
C ALA A 88 0.52 -11.59 -13.73
N HIS A 89 0.43 -10.41 -14.34
CA HIS A 89 0.83 -9.15 -13.71
C HIS A 89 -0.10 -8.79 -12.55
N LEU A 90 -1.42 -8.94 -12.71
CA LEU A 90 -2.40 -8.71 -11.64
C LEU A 90 -2.20 -9.66 -10.47
N GLU A 91 -2.03 -10.97 -10.72
CA GLU A 91 -1.79 -11.94 -9.64
C GLU A 91 -0.50 -11.65 -8.88
N ARG A 92 0.58 -11.27 -9.59
CA ARG A 92 1.84 -10.87 -8.94
C ARG A 92 1.63 -9.62 -8.08
N LEU A 93 1.07 -8.56 -8.65
CA LEU A 93 0.79 -7.31 -7.94
C LEU A 93 -0.03 -7.54 -6.66
N PHE A 94 -1.07 -8.37 -6.71
CA PHE A 94 -1.90 -8.63 -5.53
C PHE A 94 -1.24 -9.55 -4.50
N THR A 95 -0.38 -10.47 -4.94
CA THR A 95 0.45 -11.28 -4.03
C THR A 95 1.43 -10.37 -3.30
N ASP A 96 2.17 -9.55 -4.04
CA ASP A 96 3.16 -8.62 -3.50
C ASP A 96 2.50 -7.61 -2.54
N LEU A 97 1.32 -7.09 -2.89
CA LEU A 97 0.53 -6.20 -2.01
C LEU A 97 0.13 -6.90 -0.70
N THR A 98 -0.26 -8.17 -0.76
CA THR A 98 -0.61 -8.94 0.45
C THR A 98 0.60 -9.14 1.35
N GLU A 99 1.74 -9.52 0.76
CA GLU A 99 2.99 -9.72 1.51
C GLU A 99 3.50 -8.41 2.13
N HIS A 100 3.38 -7.30 1.41
CA HIS A 100 3.72 -5.97 1.91
C HIS A 100 2.87 -5.60 3.13
N ILE A 101 1.54 -5.73 3.01
CA ILE A 101 0.58 -5.48 4.09
C ILE A 101 0.89 -6.34 5.33
N ASP A 102 1.33 -7.59 5.14
CA ASP A 102 1.73 -8.47 6.24
C ASP A 102 3.02 -8.00 6.92
N LYS A 103 4.04 -7.55 6.17
CA LYS A 103 5.29 -7.00 6.73
C LYS A 103 5.01 -5.78 7.61
N GLU A 104 4.04 -4.96 7.23
CA GLU A 104 3.65 -3.79 8.00
C GLU A 104 2.83 -4.16 9.23
N ASN A 105 1.71 -4.87 9.05
CA ASN A 105 0.77 -5.20 10.11
C ASN A 105 1.38 -6.09 11.19
N LEU A 106 2.26 -7.02 10.80
CA LEU A 106 2.86 -8.00 11.71
C LEU A 106 4.30 -7.63 12.10
N GLY A 107 4.92 -6.68 11.38
CA GLY A 107 6.30 -6.25 11.61
C GLY A 107 6.40 -4.80 12.04
N VAL A 108 6.42 -3.87 11.09
CA VAL A 108 6.79 -2.46 11.33
C VAL A 108 5.81 -1.73 12.24
N PHE A 109 4.50 -1.97 12.12
CA PHE A 109 3.52 -1.24 12.93
C PHE A 109 3.50 -1.64 14.41
N PRO A 110 3.48 -2.95 14.78
CA PRO A 110 3.62 -3.34 16.18
C PRO A 110 4.89 -2.80 16.83
N VAL A 111 5.98 -2.75 16.07
CA VAL A 111 7.24 -2.15 16.50
C VAL A 111 7.08 -0.65 16.74
N ALA A 112 6.54 0.09 15.77
CA ALA A 112 6.30 1.52 15.92
C ALA A 112 5.45 1.85 17.15
N VAL A 113 4.48 0.99 17.48
CA VAL A 113 3.65 1.16 18.68
C VAL A 113 4.45 1.16 19.98
N VAL A 114 5.49 0.35 20.06
CA VAL A 114 6.31 0.20 21.28
C VAL A 114 7.54 1.10 21.30
N THR A 115 8.02 1.56 20.13
CA THR A 115 9.25 2.38 20.01
C THR A 115 8.98 3.87 19.87
N LEU A 116 7.89 4.27 19.20
CA LEU A 116 7.60 5.69 18.98
C LEU A 116 7.23 6.39 20.30
N GLY A 117 8.00 7.41 20.65
CA GLY A 117 7.67 8.36 21.71
C GLY A 117 6.68 9.43 21.24
N ALA A 118 6.30 10.35 22.13
CA ALA A 118 5.32 11.41 21.84
C ALA A 118 5.64 12.19 20.55
N ARG A 119 6.91 12.57 20.35
CA ARG A 119 7.35 13.29 19.14
C ARG A 119 7.15 12.48 17.85
N GLY A 120 7.34 11.16 17.89
CA GLY A 120 7.08 10.29 16.74
C GLY A 120 5.60 10.26 16.39
N TRP A 121 4.74 10.16 17.42
CA TRP A 121 3.30 10.21 17.23
C TRP A 121 2.78 11.56 16.74
N ASP A 122 3.42 12.68 17.12
CA ASP A 122 3.09 14.00 16.57
C ASP A 122 3.34 14.07 15.05
N ILE A 123 4.37 13.38 14.54
CA ILE A 123 4.65 13.28 13.09
C ILE A 123 3.55 12.48 12.40
N VAL A 124 3.19 11.31 12.95
CA VAL A 124 2.11 10.47 12.42
C VAL A 124 0.78 11.20 12.40
N ALA A 125 0.43 11.90 13.48
CA ALA A 125 -0.80 12.67 13.58
C ALA A 125 -0.88 13.76 12.51
N ARG A 126 0.20 14.51 12.30
CA ARG A 126 0.25 15.54 11.23
C ARG A 126 0.06 14.94 9.84
N ALA A 127 0.70 13.81 9.55
CA ALA A 127 0.51 13.13 8.26
C ALA A 127 -0.96 12.69 8.04
N HIS A 128 -1.63 12.24 9.10
CA HIS A 128 -3.06 11.90 9.05
C HIS A 128 -3.98 13.12 8.85
N GLU A 129 -3.61 14.29 9.38
CA GLU A 129 -4.34 15.54 9.16
C GLU A 129 -4.19 16.05 7.71
N GLU A 130 -3.00 15.89 7.13
CA GLU A 130 -2.69 16.28 5.76
C GLU A 130 -3.31 15.32 4.72
N SER A 131 -3.52 14.05 5.09
CA SER A 131 -4.18 13.02 4.27
C SER A 131 -5.21 12.23 5.09
N PRO A 132 -6.43 12.76 5.30
CA PRO A 132 -7.47 12.13 6.12
C PRO A 132 -8.00 10.82 5.50
N GLN A 133 -8.27 9.80 6.33
CA GLN A 133 -8.80 8.50 5.89
C GLN A 133 -10.17 8.55 5.20
N ARG A 134 -10.91 9.68 5.31
CA ARG A 134 -12.21 9.92 4.69
C ARG A 134 -12.40 11.40 4.38
#